data_AF-A0A7C3A809-F1
#
_entry.id   AF-A0A7C3A809-F1
#
_cell.length_a   1.000
_cell.length_b   1.000
_cell.length_c   1.000
_cell.angle_alpha   90.00
_cell.angle_beta   90.00
_cell.angle_gamma   90.00
#
_symmetry.space_group_name_H-M   'P 1'
#
loop_
_entity.id
_entity.type
_entity.pdbx_description
1 polymer ?
#
loop_
_entity_poly.entity_id
_entity_poly.type
_entity_poly.pdbx_seq_one_letter_code
_entity_poly.pdbx_strand_id
1 'polypeptide(L)'
;MIRSPSTFKTSWIAEAMEELGLPVRTAPNRRASGRKVKAPPEKKRLLKEAILSLQREGKVKPTYKEVQQRAFELYRTLNKPSVLKFYGRIKADKGLVMEVLQDEGLIYE
;
A
#
# COMPACT_ATOMS: atom_id res chain seq x y z
N MET A 1 -7.62 -8.38 0.48
CA MET A 1 -7.56 -7.22 -0.45
C MET A 1 -7.35 -5.94 0.35
N ILE A 2 -6.29 -5.16 0.08
CA ILE A 2 -6.08 -3.84 0.69
C ILE A 2 -6.91 -2.80 -0.08
N ARG A 3 -7.87 -2.15 0.58
CA ARG A 3 -8.80 -1.19 -0.06
C ARG A 3 -8.43 0.27 0.20
N SER A 4 -7.62 0.55 1.23
CA SER A 4 -7.28 1.91 1.62
C SER A 4 -5.83 2.04 2.10
N PRO A 5 -5.21 3.24 1.97
CA PRO A 5 -3.89 3.54 2.56
C PRO A 5 -3.83 3.34 4.08
N SER A 6 -4.94 3.59 4.79
CA SER A 6 -5.03 3.44 6.26
C SER A 6 -4.87 2.00 6.74
N THR A 7 -4.97 1.01 5.84
CA THR A 7 -4.71 -0.40 6.14
C THR A 7 -3.27 -0.63 6.59
N PHE A 8 -2.33 0.21 6.15
CA PHE A 8 -0.95 0.20 6.63
C PHE A 8 -0.87 0.91 7.98
N LYS A 9 -0.78 0.13 9.07
CA LYS A 9 -0.73 0.67 10.43
C LYS A 9 0.52 1.53 10.63
N THR A 10 0.37 2.65 11.33
CA THR A 10 1.48 3.54 11.70
C THR A 10 2.56 2.82 12.51
N SER A 11 2.17 1.83 13.33
CA SER A 11 3.11 0.99 14.08
C SER A 11 4.06 0.20 13.16
N TRP A 12 3.56 -0.28 12.01
CA TRP A 12 4.35 -1.01 11.01
C TRP A 12 5.27 -0.08 10.23
N ILE A 13 4.80 1.11 9.88
CA ILE A 13 5.61 2.12 9.18
C ILE A 13 6.79 2.52 10.06
N ALA A 14 6.52 2.75 11.33
CA ALA A 14 7.51 3.19 12.28
C ALA A 14 8.52 2.06 12.63
N GLU A 15 8.14 0.78 12.50
CA GLU A 15 9.11 -0.33 12.51
C GLU A 15 9.98 -0.33 11.25
N ALA A 16 9.38 -0.15 10.07
CA ALA A 16 10.13 -0.11 8.81
C ALA A 16 11.11 1.09 8.76
N MET A 17 10.72 2.24 9.31
CA MET A 17 11.60 3.40 9.46
C MET A 17 12.75 3.14 10.44
N GLU A 18 12.48 2.52 11.60
CA GLU A 18 13.54 2.13 12.55
C GLU A 18 14.57 1.19 11.91
N GLU A 19 14.11 0.20 11.13
CA GLU A 19 15.01 -0.71 10.41
C GLU A 19 15.82 -0.03 9.30
N LEU A 20 15.35 1.11 8.78
CA LEU A 20 16.06 1.93 7.81
C LEU A 20 16.92 3.03 8.46
N GLY A 21 17.01 3.06 9.79
CA GLY A 21 17.78 4.07 10.52
C GLY A 21 17.15 5.47 10.55
N LEU A 22 15.86 5.58 10.20
CA LEU A 22 15.16 6.85 10.22
C LEU A 22 14.68 7.22 11.62
N PRO A 23 14.68 8.52 11.97
CA PRO A 23 14.23 8.98 13.27
C PRO A 23 12.71 8.78 13.41
N VAL A 24 12.33 8.00 14.41
CA VAL A 24 10.93 7.70 14.73
C VAL A 24 10.59 8.23 16.11
N ARG A 25 9.42 8.87 16.23
CA ARG A 25 8.94 9.34 17.52
C ARG A 25 8.63 8.15 18.43
N THR A 26 9.38 8.04 19.50
CA THR A 26 9.13 7.08 20.59
C THR A 26 7.84 7.45 21.30
N ALA A 27 6.89 6.52 21.39
CA ALA A 27 5.69 6.70 22.20
C ALA A 27 6.06 6.70 23.68
N PRO A 28 5.45 7.56 24.53
CA PRO A 28 5.81 7.68 25.94
C PRO A 28 5.65 6.37 26.73
N ASN A 29 4.73 5.50 26.31
CA ASN A 29 4.48 4.21 26.95
C ASN A 29 5.42 3.08 26.49
N ARG A 30 6.41 3.38 25.64
CA ARG A 30 7.38 2.39 25.15
C ARG A 30 8.45 2.16 26.21
N ARG A 31 8.28 1.08 26.97
CA ARG A 31 9.22 0.65 28.02
C ARG A 31 10.39 -0.22 27.50
N ALA A 32 10.24 -0.83 26.32
CA ALA A 32 11.22 -1.76 25.76
C ALA A 32 11.79 -1.24 24.43
N SER A 33 13.04 -1.62 24.12
CA SER A 33 13.71 -1.28 22.87
C SER A 33 12.99 -1.86 21.65
N GLY A 34 12.43 -3.06 21.77
CA GLY A 34 11.65 -3.71 20.70
C GLY A 34 10.19 -3.27 20.60
N ARG A 35 9.64 -3.28 19.38
CA ARG A 35 8.20 -3.10 19.13
C ARG A 35 7.45 -4.41 19.37
N LYS A 36 6.33 -4.33 20.10
CA LYS A 36 5.44 -5.48 20.32
C LYS A 36 4.68 -5.88 19.06
N VAL A 37 4.18 -4.89 18.32
CA VAL A 37 3.41 -5.11 17.10
C VAL A 37 4.36 -5.08 15.91
N LYS A 38 4.67 -6.25 15.37
CA LYS A 38 5.49 -6.39 14.17
C LYS A 38 4.65 -6.30 12.90
N ALA A 39 5.25 -5.78 11.84
CA ALA A 39 4.71 -5.71 10.51
C ALA A 39 4.77 -7.10 9.86
N PRO A 40 3.68 -7.57 9.21
CA PRO A 40 3.74 -8.77 8.37
C PRO A 40 4.85 -8.62 7.31
N PRO A 41 5.63 -9.68 6.99
CA PRO A 41 6.82 -9.59 6.14
C PRO A 41 6.57 -8.93 4.78
N GLU A 42 5.48 -9.31 4.11
CA GLU A 42 5.10 -8.75 2.80
C GLU A 42 4.82 -7.24 2.88
N LYS A 43 4.04 -6.83 3.88
CA LYS A 43 3.72 -5.43 4.12
C LYS A 43 4.98 -4.64 4.50
N LYS A 44 5.87 -5.24 5.29
CA LYS A 44 7.15 -4.60 5.67
C LYS A 44 8.01 -4.30 4.44
N ARG A 45 8.10 -5.24 3.49
CA ARG A 45 8.83 -5.02 2.23
C ARG A 45 8.24 -3.84 1.46
N LEU A 46 6.92 -3.80 1.27
CA LEU A 46 6.23 -2.69 0.62
C LEU A 46 6.46 -1.34 1.31
N LEU A 47 6.43 -1.33 2.65
CA LEU A 47 6.65 -0.10 3.42
C LEU A 47 8.10 0.41 3.27
N LYS A 48 9.09 -0.49 3.27
CA LYS A 48 10.49 -0.11 3.03
C LYS A 48 10.67 0.47 1.64
N GLU A 49 10.11 -0.18 0.63
CA GLU A 49 10.16 0.29 -0.76
C GLU A 49 9.48 1.66 -0.90
N ALA A 50 8.33 1.86 -0.27
CA ALA A 50 7.65 3.14 -0.23
C ALA A 50 8.52 4.24 0.38
N ILE A 51 9.14 3.98 1.54
CA ILE A 51 10.04 4.94 2.21
C ILE A 51 11.23 5.29 1.32
N LEU A 52 11.90 4.29 0.74
CA LEU A 52 13.05 4.50 -0.14
C LEU A 52 12.65 5.28 -1.40
N SER A 53 11.47 5.02 -1.97
CA SER A 53 10.97 5.77 -3.12
C SER A 53 10.78 7.26 -2.80
N LEU A 54 10.22 7.58 -1.63
CA LEU A 54 10.03 8.96 -1.18
C LEU A 54 11.37 9.65 -0.91
N GLN A 55 12.36 8.93 -0.38
CA GLN A 55 13.72 9.47 -0.19
C GLN A 55 14.40 9.80 -1.52
N ARG A 56 14.24 8.95 -2.55
CA ARG A 56 14.76 9.23 -3.91
C ARG A 56 14.12 10.46 -4.54
N GLU A 57 12.86 10.73 -4.22
CA GLU A 57 12.14 11.96 -4.62
C GLU A 57 12.53 13.20 -3.79
N GLY A 58 13.55 13.09 -2.92
CA GLY A 58 14.06 14.21 -2.13
C GLY A 58 13.40 14.38 -0.76
N LYS A 59 12.46 13.51 -0.37
CA LYS A 59 11.86 13.57 0.98
C LYS A 59 12.75 12.87 2.01
N VAL A 60 13.61 13.66 2.66
CA VAL A 60 14.54 13.20 3.71
C VAL A 60 13.80 12.57 4.89
N LYS A 61 12.63 13.11 5.27
CA LYS A 61 11.80 12.60 6.37
C LYS A 61 10.35 12.40 5.94
N PRO A 62 10.01 11.24 5.35
CA PRO A 62 8.64 10.93 4.95
C PRO A 62 7.70 10.90 6.15
N THR A 63 6.53 11.51 6.03
CA THR A 63 5.47 11.42 7.04
C THR A 63 4.74 10.08 6.94
N TYR A 64 4.08 9.67 8.01
CA TYR A 64 3.31 8.41 7.99
C TYR A 64 2.20 8.41 6.93
N LYS A 65 1.52 9.54 6.70
CA LYS A 65 0.48 9.64 5.68
C LYS A 65 1.04 9.45 4.27
N GLU A 66 2.19 10.05 3.98
CA GLU A 66 2.84 9.90 2.67
C GLU A 66 3.30 8.46 2.45
N VAL A 67 3.87 7.81 3.48
CA VAL A 67 4.26 6.40 3.38
C VAL A 67 3.05 5.50 3.20
N GLN A 68 1.93 5.76 3.89
CA GLN A 68 0.67 5.02 3.68
C GLN A 68 0.20 5.13 2.24
N GLN A 69 0.16 6.35 1.71
CA GLN A 69 -0.29 6.62 0.35
C GLN A 69 0.63 5.94 -0.67
N ARG A 70 1.94 6.10 -0.52
CA ARG A 70 2.93 5.52 -1.44
C ARG A 70 2.95 3.99 -1.39
N ALA A 71 2.85 3.39 -0.21
CA ALA A 71 2.76 1.95 -0.06
C ALA A 71 1.48 1.37 -0.67
N PHE A 72 0.38 2.11 -0.60
CA PHE A 72 -0.87 1.74 -1.26
C PHE A 72 -0.77 1.81 -2.79
N GLU A 73 -0.13 2.84 -3.33
CA GLU A 73 0.16 2.94 -4.76
C GLU A 73 1.00 1.76 -5.25
N LEU A 74 2.09 1.43 -4.55
CA LEU A 74 2.94 0.28 -4.86
C LEU A 74 2.18 -1.05 -4.76
N TYR A 75 1.35 -1.22 -3.73
CA TYR A 75 0.51 -2.39 -3.61
C TYR A 75 -0.46 -2.51 -4.80
N ARG A 76 -1.08 -1.40 -5.23
CA ARG A 76 -1.98 -1.39 -6.38
C ARG A 76 -1.25 -1.68 -7.68
N THR A 77 -0.04 -1.15 -7.90
CA THR A 77 0.71 -1.45 -9.13
C THR A 77 1.10 -2.91 -9.21
N LEU A 78 1.52 -3.51 -8.10
CA LEU A 78 1.90 -4.93 -8.02
C LEU A 78 0.70 -5.87 -8.14
N ASN A 79 -0.44 -5.48 -7.57
CA ASN A 79 -1.67 -6.28 -7.56
C ASN A 79 -2.68 -5.83 -8.61
N LYS A 80 -2.29 -5.01 -9.60
CA LYS A 80 -3.17 -4.68 -10.72
C LYS A 80 -3.47 -6.00 -11.44
N PRO A 81 -4.74 -6.49 -11.42
CA PRO A 81 -5.11 -7.47 -12.42
C PRO A 81 -4.81 -6.81 -13.76
N SER A 82 -4.10 -7.51 -14.65
CA SER A 82 -3.83 -6.97 -15.99
C SER A 82 -5.17 -6.83 -16.71
N VAL A 83 -5.80 -5.67 -16.56
CA VAL A 83 -7.04 -5.32 -17.25
C VAL A 83 -6.83 -5.50 -18.77
N LEU A 84 -5.60 -5.26 -19.26
CA LEU A 84 -5.17 -5.54 -20.63
C LEU A 84 -5.28 -7.01 -21.08
N LYS A 85 -5.07 -8.01 -20.21
CA LYS A 85 -5.29 -9.43 -20.59
C LYS A 85 -6.77 -9.74 -20.79
N PHE A 86 -7.65 -9.02 -20.12
CA PHE A 86 -9.09 -9.14 -20.31
C PHE A 86 -9.59 -8.31 -21.48
N TYR A 87 -9.13 -7.07 -21.65
CA TYR A 87 -9.55 -6.21 -22.77
C TYR A 87 -9.25 -6.83 -24.16
N GLY A 88 -8.15 -7.57 -24.31
CA GLY A 88 -7.86 -8.31 -25.54
C GLY A 88 -8.87 -9.43 -25.86
N ARG A 89 -9.42 -10.10 -24.83
CA ARG A 89 -10.49 -11.10 -24.96
C ARG A 89 -11.89 -10.47 -25.03
N ILE A 90 -12.08 -9.35 -24.36
CA ILE A 90 -13.37 -8.66 -24.18
C ILE A 90 -13.80 -7.88 -25.43
N LYS A 91 -12.86 -7.42 -26.26
CA LYS A 91 -13.23 -6.78 -27.54
C LYS A 91 -14.02 -7.72 -28.47
N ALA A 92 -14.01 -9.04 -28.21
CA ALA A 92 -14.78 -10.03 -28.92
C ALA A 92 -16.22 -10.19 -28.40
N ASP A 93 -16.55 -9.79 -27.17
CA ASP A 93 -17.86 -10.07 -26.58
C ASP A 93 -18.34 -8.94 -25.64
N LYS A 94 -19.19 -8.06 -26.19
CA LYS A 94 -19.74 -6.89 -25.48
C LYS A 94 -20.71 -7.27 -24.35
N GLY A 95 -21.30 -8.46 -24.38
CA GLY A 95 -22.29 -8.91 -23.39
C GLY A 95 -21.70 -9.12 -22.00
N LEU A 96 -20.52 -9.75 -21.92
CA LEU A 96 -19.87 -10.11 -20.66
C LEU A 96 -19.39 -8.88 -19.86
N VAL A 97 -19.10 -7.77 -20.54
CA VAL A 97 -18.63 -6.53 -19.91
C VAL A 97 -19.72 -5.87 -19.07
N MET A 98 -20.95 -5.85 -19.58
CA MET A 98 -22.07 -5.25 -18.87
C MET A 98 -22.45 -6.05 -17.63
N GLU A 99 -22.35 -7.38 -17.71
CA GLU A 99 -22.65 -8.29 -16.60
C GLU A 99 -21.64 -8.15 -15.45
N VAL A 100 -20.34 -8.10 -15.76
CA VAL A 100 -19.29 -7.88 -14.76
C VAL A 100 -19.35 -6.48 -14.14
N LEU A 101 -19.71 -5.46 -14.92
CA LEU A 101 -19.84 -4.09 -14.42
C LEU A 101 -21.07 -3.91 -13.51
N GLN A 102 -22.16 -4.66 -13.76
CA GLN A 102 -23.32 -4.72 -12.87
C GLN A 102 -23.00 -5.47 -11.57
N ASP A 103 -22.31 -6.61 -11.65
CA ASP A 103 -21.94 -7.41 -10.47
C ASP A 103 -20.93 -6.71 -9.54
N GLU A 104 -20.02 -5.90 -10.09
CA GLU A 104 -19.06 -5.13 -9.31
C GLU A 104 -19.60 -3.76 -8.82
N GLY A 105 -20.85 -3.42 -9.13
CA GLY A 105 -21.53 -2.21 -8.63
C GLY A 105 -20.89 -0.90 -9.11
N LEU A 106 -20.27 -0.90 -10.28
CA LEU A 106 -19.49 0.23 -10.82
C LEU A 106 -20.30 1.17 -11.71
N ILE A 107 -21.58 0.88 -11.94
CA ILE A 107 -22.51 1.74 -12.69
C ILE A 107 -23.71 2.02 -11.77
N TYR A 108 -23.91 3.29 -11.40
CA TYR A 108 -25.20 3.77 -10.89
C TYR A 108 -25.90 4.49 -12.04
N GLU A 109 -27.19 4.20 -12.23
CA GLU A 109 -28.09 4.92 -13.16
C GLU A 109 -28.14 6.43 -12.87
#